data_AF-A0A9X4P8M1-F1
#
_entry.id   AF-A0A9X4P8M1-F1
#
_cell.length_a   1.000
_cell.length_b   1.000
_cell.length_c   1.000
_cell.angle_alpha   90.00
_cell.angle_beta   90.00
_cell.angle_gamma   90.00
#
_symmetry.space_group_name_H-M   'P 1'
#
loop_
_entity.id
_entity.type
_entity.pdbx_description
1 polymer ?
#
loop_
_entity_poly.entity_id
_entity_poly.type
_entity_poly.pdbx_seq_one_letter_code
_entity_poly.pdbx_strand_id
1 'polypeptide(L)'
;MEYKKTLSETLAAVKTEITTDTATAHSGKLENHFDKDKALKELNIQVKVTKEFRQNAFSTINAYVEPKQAELRKQIKQAKTEEEKTALYAEIYKLQYQKRLLETVVGIVSGSPDIAITQGTLQLAATRMREETLANSRKFKGIIDKKTGEVLSNVSYDSGYFDGVKLGGVRLDVNAICDKDRCQENSDGSFTYIGDNQYQTLRDVLNPNLNDDARIKGMYGQTGGLQAIQGGWYFSNQGIPYKINSFSDNIVEAFAGPHDLLGGQVWGFYDKDGNTAAKDPATQLRADITTAVAIPVTAPLALADFMSSDFVEILMKIGGN
;
A
#
# COMPACT_ATOMS: atom_id res chain seq x y z
N MET A 1 11.73 26.24 88.61
CA MET A 1 10.37 26.42 88.06
C MET A 1 10.51 26.75 86.59
N GLU A 2 9.96 25.87 85.76
CA GLU A 2 10.02 25.84 84.31
C GLU A 2 9.13 26.96 83.74
N TYR A 3 9.69 27.90 82.98
CA TYR A 3 8.92 28.97 82.34
C TYR A 3 8.21 28.40 81.10
N LYS A 4 6.94 28.02 81.25
CA LYS A 4 6.06 27.74 80.10
C LYS A 4 5.80 29.04 79.35
N LYS A 5 6.27 29.13 78.09
CA LYS A 5 5.79 30.13 77.13
C LYS A 5 4.28 29.96 76.96
N THR A 6 3.56 31.07 76.89
CA THR A 6 2.12 31.07 76.72
C THR A 6 1.74 30.65 75.30
N LEU A 7 0.55 30.06 75.13
CA LEU A 7 0.04 29.57 73.84
C LEU A 7 -0.01 30.68 72.76
N SER A 8 -0.17 31.93 73.20
CA SER A 8 -0.12 33.13 72.35
C SER A 8 1.29 33.44 71.84
N GLU A 9 2.32 33.27 72.67
CA GLU A 9 3.71 33.50 72.28
C GLU A 9 4.23 32.42 71.33
N THR A 10 3.75 31.18 71.49
CA THR A 10 4.03 30.09 70.54
C THR A 10 3.34 30.33 69.20
N LEU A 11 2.11 30.86 69.18
CA LEU A 11 1.40 31.15 67.93
C LEU A 11 2.03 32.33 67.15
N ALA A 12 2.56 33.33 67.85
CA ALA A 12 3.26 34.46 67.25
C ALA A 12 4.60 34.05 66.61
N ALA A 13 5.29 33.07 67.19
CA ALA A 13 6.54 32.55 66.63
C ALA A 13 6.35 31.61 65.42
N VAL A 14 5.14 31.05 65.24
CA VAL A 14 4.80 30.14 64.12
C VAL A 14 4.20 30.89 62.93
N LYS A 15 3.64 32.09 63.12
CA LYS A 15 3.23 32.97 62.02
C LYS A 15 4.45 33.64 61.41
N THR A 16 5.09 32.97 60.46
CA THR A 16 5.92 33.64 59.46
C THR A 16 5.02 34.50 58.58
N GLU A 17 4.93 35.79 58.89
CA GLU A 17 4.39 36.76 57.95
C GLU A 17 5.32 36.84 56.74
N ILE A 18 4.90 36.23 55.63
CA ILE A 18 5.57 36.39 54.33
C ILE A 18 5.19 37.78 53.81
N THR A 19 6.00 38.77 54.12
CA THR A 19 5.95 40.08 53.48
C THR A 19 6.70 40.04 52.15
N THR A 20 6.37 40.92 51.20
CA THR A 20 7.12 41.05 49.92
C THR A 20 8.62 41.25 50.13
N ASP A 21 9.02 41.85 51.26
CA ASP A 21 10.42 42.09 51.59
C ASP A 21 11.17 40.79 52.00
N THR A 22 10.48 39.82 52.63
CA THR A 22 11.06 38.51 53.01
C THR A 22 11.02 37.48 51.88
N ALA A 23 10.15 37.65 50.88
CA ALA A 23 10.13 36.82 49.67
C ALA A 23 11.42 36.94 48.85
N THR A 24 12.06 38.12 48.85
CA THR A 24 13.31 38.37 48.12
C THR A 24 14.51 37.65 48.73
N ALA A 25 14.51 37.42 50.05
CA ALA A 25 15.61 36.76 50.76
C ALA A 25 15.56 35.22 50.67
N HIS A 26 14.38 34.65 50.41
CA HIS A 26 14.17 33.21 50.23
C HIS A 26 13.83 32.79 48.81
N SER A 27 13.61 33.74 47.88
CA SER A 27 13.69 33.45 46.47
C SER A 27 15.16 33.25 46.13
N GLY A 28 15.65 32.02 46.26
CA GLY A 28 16.83 31.59 45.51
C GLY A 28 16.51 31.88 44.05
N LYS A 29 16.93 33.05 43.56
CA LYS A 29 16.71 33.48 42.19
C LYS A 29 17.51 32.49 41.36
N LEU A 30 16.84 31.48 40.83
CA LEU A 30 17.39 30.57 39.84
C LEU A 30 17.94 31.45 38.73
N GLU A 31 19.26 31.58 38.67
CA GLU A 31 19.91 32.25 37.55
C GLU A 31 19.53 31.48 36.28
N ASN A 32 18.87 32.18 35.37
CA ASN A 32 18.42 31.58 34.13
C ASN A 32 19.64 31.38 33.21
N HIS A 33 20.24 30.19 33.26
CA HIS A 33 21.34 29.77 32.38
C HIS A 33 20.86 29.27 31.00
N PHE A 34 19.66 29.65 30.56
CA PHE A 34 19.11 29.23 29.27
C PHE A 34 19.83 29.88 28.10
N ASP A 35 20.73 29.12 27.47
CA ASP A 35 21.42 29.48 26.24
C ASP A 35 20.62 28.98 25.03
N LYS A 36 19.89 29.90 24.40
CA LYS A 36 19.06 29.63 23.21
C LYS A 36 19.88 29.06 22.06
N ASP A 37 21.09 29.56 21.83
CA ASP A 37 21.91 29.16 20.69
C ASP A 37 22.46 27.76 20.91
N LYS A 38 22.88 27.45 22.15
CA LYS A 38 23.27 26.09 22.54
C LYS A 38 22.10 25.12 22.45
N ALA A 39 20.91 25.51 22.93
CA ALA A 39 19.70 24.70 22.85
C ALA A 39 19.28 24.42 21.40
N LEU A 40 19.30 25.43 20.52
CA LEU A 40 19.01 25.27 19.09
C LEU A 40 20.06 24.40 18.39
N LYS A 41 21.34 24.56 18.73
CA LYS A 41 22.42 23.73 18.19
C LYS A 41 22.26 22.26 18.59
N GLU A 42 21.95 22.01 19.85
CA GLU A 42 21.73 20.66 20.37
C GLU A 42 20.48 20.02 19.73
N LEU A 43 19.38 20.78 19.60
CA LEU A 43 18.18 20.35 18.90
C LEU A 43 18.48 19.97 17.43
N ASN A 44 19.21 20.84 16.71
CA ASN A 44 19.60 20.58 15.33
C ASN A 44 20.49 19.33 15.18
N ILE A 45 21.40 19.09 16.14
CA ILE A 45 22.21 17.88 16.18
C ILE A 45 21.33 16.65 16.40
N GLN A 46 20.40 16.69 17.37
CA GLN A 46 19.49 15.57 17.63
C GLN A 46 18.64 15.24 16.41
N VAL A 47 18.06 16.25 15.73
CA VAL A 47 17.29 16.07 14.49
C VAL A 47 18.16 15.43 13.39
N LYS A 48 19.41 15.87 13.24
CA LYS A 48 20.32 15.29 12.25
C LYS A 48 20.65 13.84 12.58
N VAL A 49 20.99 13.54 13.83
CA VAL A 49 21.37 12.20 14.30
C VAL A 49 20.20 11.23 14.14
N THR A 50 18.97 11.62 14.51
CA THR A 50 17.80 10.73 14.36
C THR A 50 17.45 10.48 12.89
N LYS A 51 17.59 11.50 12.03
CA LYS A 51 17.39 11.37 10.58
C LYS A 51 18.42 10.42 9.95
N GLU A 52 19.69 10.58 10.28
CA GLU A 52 20.78 9.69 9.80
C GLU A 52 20.59 8.26 10.33
N PHE A 53 20.24 8.10 11.60
CA PHE A 53 19.93 6.78 12.19
C PHE A 53 18.80 6.09 11.42
N ARG A 54 17.68 6.80 11.18
CA ARG A 54 16.54 6.25 10.44
C ARG A 54 16.92 5.83 9.03
N GLN A 55 17.64 6.68 8.29
CA GLN A 55 18.08 6.39 6.93
C GLN A 55 18.99 5.15 6.89
N ASN A 56 19.97 5.06 7.81
CA ASN A 56 20.88 3.92 7.89
C ASN A 56 20.15 2.62 8.29
N ALA A 57 19.21 2.70 9.22
CA ALA A 57 18.42 1.56 9.65
C ALA A 57 17.49 1.05 8.53
N PHE A 58 16.80 1.95 7.82
CA PHE A 58 15.98 1.58 6.66
C PHE A 58 16.82 0.99 5.52
N SER A 59 17.99 1.57 5.24
CA SER A 59 18.95 1.02 4.26
C SER A 59 19.38 -0.39 4.63
N THR A 60 19.64 -0.65 5.92
CA THR A 60 20.02 -1.98 6.42
C THR A 60 18.86 -2.99 6.30
N ILE A 61 17.65 -2.57 6.64
CA ILE A 61 16.43 -3.40 6.46
C ILE A 61 16.26 -3.76 4.98
N ASN A 62 16.35 -2.78 4.08
CA ASN A 62 16.22 -2.98 2.65
C ASN A 62 17.31 -3.91 2.10
N ALA A 63 18.57 -3.70 2.48
CA ALA A 63 19.68 -4.55 2.07
C ALA A 63 19.52 -6.02 2.53
N TYR A 64 18.80 -6.26 3.63
CA TYR A 64 18.48 -7.61 4.09
C TYR A 64 17.27 -8.22 3.36
N VAL A 65 16.22 -7.43 3.15
CA VAL A 65 14.92 -7.91 2.65
C VAL A 65 14.89 -8.01 1.13
N GLU A 66 15.38 -7.00 0.40
CA GLU A 66 15.23 -6.92 -1.06
C GLU A 66 15.89 -8.09 -1.80
N PRO A 67 17.09 -8.59 -1.44
CA PRO A 67 17.67 -9.76 -2.08
C PRO A 67 16.84 -11.03 -1.87
N LYS A 68 16.26 -11.19 -0.67
CA LYS A 68 15.38 -12.33 -0.35
C LYS A 68 14.07 -12.27 -1.13
N GLN A 69 13.46 -11.09 -1.24
CA GLN A 69 12.28 -10.89 -2.09
C GLN A 69 12.60 -11.16 -3.56
N ALA A 70 13.77 -10.71 -4.06
CA ALA A 70 14.19 -10.99 -5.43
C ALA A 70 14.34 -12.49 -5.72
N GLU A 71 14.94 -13.23 -4.78
CA GLU A 71 15.07 -14.68 -4.89
C GLU A 71 13.70 -15.38 -4.82
N LEU A 72 12.81 -14.98 -3.90
CA LEU A 72 11.45 -15.51 -3.84
C LEU A 72 10.66 -15.23 -5.12
N ARG A 73 10.75 -14.01 -5.70
CA ARG A 73 10.14 -13.69 -7.00
C ARG A 73 10.65 -14.61 -8.11
N LYS A 74 11.95 -14.90 -8.13
CA LYS A 74 12.53 -15.84 -9.09
C LYS A 74 11.98 -17.25 -8.90
N GLN A 75 11.88 -17.74 -7.67
CA GLN A 75 11.32 -19.05 -7.36
C GLN A 75 9.84 -19.14 -7.74
N ILE A 76 9.05 -18.08 -7.50
CA ILE A 76 7.63 -18.01 -7.89
C ILE A 76 7.49 -18.16 -9.40
N LYS A 77 8.34 -17.52 -10.20
CA LYS A 77 8.34 -17.65 -11.66
C LYS A 77 8.74 -19.05 -12.14
N GLN A 78 9.57 -19.75 -11.37
CA GLN A 78 10.06 -21.10 -11.71
C GLN A 78 9.15 -22.22 -11.19
N ALA A 79 8.26 -21.92 -10.25
CA ALA A 79 7.33 -22.87 -9.65
C ALA A 79 6.38 -23.43 -10.72
N LYS A 80 6.16 -24.76 -10.66
CA LYS A 80 5.38 -25.50 -11.67
C LYS A 80 3.96 -25.73 -11.22
N THR A 81 3.72 -25.65 -9.92
CA THR A 81 2.41 -25.93 -9.31
C THR A 81 1.87 -24.70 -8.59
N GLU A 82 0.55 -24.61 -8.46
CA GLU A 82 -0.07 -23.52 -7.73
C GLU A 82 0.13 -23.65 -6.21
N GLU A 83 0.35 -24.87 -5.72
CA GLU A 83 0.71 -25.16 -4.33
C GLU A 83 2.09 -24.59 -3.98
N GLU A 84 3.11 -24.82 -4.83
CA GLU A 84 4.44 -24.23 -4.68
C GLU A 84 4.38 -22.70 -4.70
N LYS A 85 3.68 -22.12 -5.69
CA LYS A 85 3.50 -20.66 -5.76
C LYS A 85 2.81 -20.12 -4.51
N THR A 86 1.83 -20.84 -3.96
CA THR A 86 1.11 -20.42 -2.74
C THR A 86 2.05 -20.39 -1.54
N ALA A 87 2.89 -21.41 -1.36
CA ALA A 87 3.89 -21.41 -0.29
C ALA A 87 4.89 -20.26 -0.45
N LEU A 88 5.39 -20.02 -1.66
CA LEU A 88 6.35 -18.96 -1.94
C LEU A 88 5.76 -17.55 -1.77
N TYR A 89 4.49 -17.35 -2.16
CA TYR A 89 3.79 -16.10 -1.88
C TYR A 89 3.57 -15.92 -0.36
N ALA A 90 3.23 -16.96 0.39
CA ALA A 90 3.14 -16.85 1.84
C ALA A 90 4.48 -16.42 2.47
N GLU A 91 5.61 -16.91 1.95
CA GLU A 91 6.95 -16.50 2.40
C GLU A 91 7.27 -15.04 2.04
N ILE A 92 6.96 -14.59 0.82
CA ILE A 92 7.27 -13.22 0.41
C ILE A 92 6.42 -12.19 1.15
N TYR A 93 5.16 -12.51 1.45
CA TYR A 93 4.29 -11.69 2.27
C TYR A 93 4.71 -11.69 3.74
N LYS A 94 5.10 -12.85 4.31
CA LYS A 94 5.68 -12.90 5.65
C LYS A 94 6.92 -12.00 5.78
N LEU A 95 7.81 -12.05 4.80
CA LEU A 95 9.00 -11.20 4.76
C LEU A 95 8.62 -9.71 4.63
N GLN A 96 7.59 -9.40 3.84
CA GLN A 96 7.08 -8.04 3.73
C GLN A 96 6.49 -7.53 5.06
N TYR A 97 5.70 -8.34 5.77
CA TYR A 97 5.20 -7.97 7.10
C TYR A 97 6.34 -7.72 8.10
N GLN A 98 7.39 -8.55 8.07
CA GLN A 98 8.58 -8.34 8.90
C GLN A 98 9.29 -7.02 8.55
N LYS A 99 9.43 -6.69 7.26
CA LYS A 99 9.96 -5.41 6.81
C LYS A 99 9.17 -4.24 7.41
N ARG A 100 7.84 -4.24 7.28
CA ARG A 100 6.97 -3.16 7.78
C ARG A 100 7.03 -3.00 9.30
N LEU A 101 7.08 -4.11 10.03
CA LEU A 101 7.24 -4.07 11.48
C LEU A 101 8.56 -3.43 11.89
N LEU A 102 9.68 -3.82 11.24
CA LEU A 102 10.99 -3.24 11.50
C LEU A 102 11.05 -1.75 11.14
N GLU A 103 10.48 -1.35 10.00
CA GLU A 103 10.37 0.06 9.59
C GLU A 103 9.58 0.88 10.63
N THR A 104 8.48 0.32 11.14
CA THR A 104 7.66 0.93 12.20
C THR A 104 8.47 1.13 13.48
N VAL A 105 9.15 0.09 13.95
CA VAL A 105 9.99 0.15 15.16
C VAL A 105 11.09 1.21 15.01
N VAL A 106 11.77 1.24 13.87
CA VAL A 106 12.79 2.27 13.56
C VAL A 106 12.19 3.67 13.59
N GLY A 107 11.01 3.86 12.99
CA GLY A 107 10.30 5.15 13.02
C GLY A 107 9.92 5.61 14.44
N ILE A 108 9.53 4.68 15.31
CA ILE A 108 9.23 4.95 16.72
C ILE A 108 10.49 5.42 17.45
N VAL A 109 11.59 4.67 17.36
CA VAL A 109 12.83 5.01 18.07
C VAL A 109 13.55 6.23 17.47
N SER A 110 13.29 6.59 16.21
CA SER A 110 13.86 7.78 15.58
C SER A 110 13.10 9.08 15.89
N GLY A 111 12.18 9.07 16.86
CA GLY A 111 11.48 10.28 17.33
C GLY A 111 10.23 10.66 16.53
N SER A 112 9.62 9.71 15.80
CA SER A 112 8.33 9.93 15.12
C SER A 112 7.27 8.89 15.52
N PRO A 113 7.04 8.62 16.83
CA PRO A 113 6.23 7.48 17.28
C PRO A 113 4.81 7.46 16.71
N ASP A 114 4.03 8.53 16.86
CA ASP A 114 2.63 8.55 16.41
C ASP A 114 2.51 8.41 14.88
N ILE A 115 3.38 9.09 14.15
CA ILE A 115 3.45 9.02 12.69
C ILE A 115 3.86 7.62 12.24
N ALA A 116 4.87 7.03 12.87
CA ALA A 116 5.38 5.70 12.53
C ALA A 116 4.35 4.61 12.83
N ILE A 117 3.65 4.68 13.96
CA ILE A 117 2.55 3.76 14.30
C ILE A 117 1.43 3.87 13.27
N THR A 118 1.04 5.09 12.90
CA THR A 118 -0.01 5.33 11.89
C THR A 118 0.42 4.80 10.53
N GLN A 119 1.60 5.19 10.04
CA GLN A 119 2.15 4.75 8.76
C GLN A 119 2.32 3.23 8.71
N GLY A 120 2.89 2.63 9.76
CA GLY A 120 3.07 1.18 9.89
C GLY A 120 1.74 0.43 9.85
N THR A 121 0.72 0.92 10.55
CA THR A 121 -0.63 0.33 10.51
C THR A 121 -1.23 0.39 9.11
N LEU A 122 -1.09 1.52 8.42
CA LEU A 122 -1.55 1.68 7.04
C LEU A 122 -0.81 0.75 6.08
N GLN A 123 0.51 0.62 6.20
CA GLN A 123 1.32 -0.29 5.39
C GLN A 123 0.96 -1.76 5.62
N LEU A 124 0.71 -2.17 6.87
CA LEU A 124 0.28 -3.52 7.21
C LEU A 124 -1.11 -3.81 6.63
N ALA A 125 -2.05 -2.88 6.76
CA ALA A 125 -3.37 -2.98 6.16
C ALA A 125 -3.28 -3.08 4.63
N ALA A 126 -2.51 -2.21 3.97
CA ALA A 126 -2.30 -2.24 2.53
C ALA A 126 -1.68 -3.56 2.06
N THR A 127 -0.69 -4.07 2.80
CA THR A 127 -0.07 -5.37 2.53
C THR A 127 -1.09 -6.51 2.62
N ARG A 128 -1.95 -6.50 3.64
CA ARG A 128 -3.03 -7.51 3.76
C ARG A 128 -4.05 -7.41 2.64
N MET A 129 -4.48 -6.21 2.28
CA MET A 129 -5.42 -6.01 1.17
C MET A 129 -4.81 -6.50 -0.15
N ARG A 130 -3.51 -6.27 -0.37
CA ARG A 130 -2.81 -6.80 -1.55
C ARG A 130 -2.73 -8.33 -1.54
N GLU A 131 -2.51 -8.94 -0.38
CA GLU A 131 -2.49 -10.40 -0.21
C GLU A 131 -3.83 -11.04 -0.60
N GLU A 132 -4.93 -10.45 -0.13
CA GLU A 132 -6.30 -10.87 -0.48
C GLU A 132 -6.58 -10.68 -1.97
N THR A 133 -6.14 -9.54 -2.53
CA THR A 133 -6.25 -9.25 -3.96
C THR A 133 -5.52 -10.27 -4.81
N LEU A 134 -4.28 -10.60 -4.45
CA LEU A 134 -3.51 -11.64 -5.12
C LEU A 134 -4.19 -13.00 -5.02
N ALA A 135 -4.63 -13.40 -3.82
CA ALA A 135 -5.30 -14.67 -3.60
C ALA A 135 -6.58 -14.78 -4.45
N ASN A 136 -7.34 -13.70 -4.57
CA ASN A 136 -8.53 -13.65 -5.41
C ASN A 136 -8.18 -13.70 -6.92
N SER A 137 -7.20 -12.93 -7.39
CA SER A 137 -6.77 -12.95 -8.80
C SER A 137 -6.24 -14.31 -9.23
N ARG A 138 -5.57 -15.03 -8.34
CA ARG A 138 -5.02 -16.38 -8.58
C ARG A 138 -6.06 -17.50 -8.66
N LYS A 139 -7.32 -17.24 -8.31
CA LYS A 139 -8.39 -18.22 -8.48
C LYS A 139 -8.58 -18.59 -9.95
N PHE A 140 -8.38 -17.63 -10.85
CA PHE A 140 -8.54 -17.86 -12.27
C PHE A 140 -7.35 -18.62 -12.85
N LYS A 141 -7.61 -19.81 -13.40
CA LYS A 141 -6.58 -20.68 -13.99
C LYS A 141 -6.05 -20.17 -15.33
N GLY A 142 -6.80 -19.28 -15.98
CA GLY A 142 -6.38 -18.61 -17.21
C GLY A 142 -7.08 -19.11 -18.46
N ILE A 143 -6.78 -18.42 -19.55
CA ILE A 143 -7.20 -18.72 -20.92
C ILE A 143 -5.96 -19.11 -21.71
N ILE A 144 -6.01 -20.29 -22.34
CA ILE A 144 -4.96 -20.87 -23.17
C ILE A 144 -5.34 -20.64 -24.63
N ASP A 145 -4.54 -19.87 -25.35
CA ASP A 145 -4.71 -19.70 -26.79
C ASP A 145 -4.31 -20.98 -27.53
N LYS A 146 -5.27 -21.61 -28.23
CA LYS A 146 -5.04 -22.86 -28.96
C LYS A 146 -4.04 -22.71 -30.11
N LYS A 147 -3.93 -21.53 -30.72
CA LYS A 147 -3.03 -21.28 -31.86
C LYS A 147 -1.62 -20.94 -31.42
N THR A 148 -1.48 -20.13 -30.37
CA THR A 148 -0.16 -19.61 -29.95
C THR A 148 0.43 -20.35 -28.75
N GLY A 149 -0.41 -21.05 -27.96
CA GLY A 149 -0.04 -21.64 -26.68
C GLY A 149 0.13 -20.63 -25.55
N GLU A 150 -0.19 -19.35 -25.78
CA GLU A 150 -0.12 -18.31 -24.75
C GLU A 150 -1.17 -18.56 -23.65
N VAL A 151 -0.77 -18.35 -22.39
CA VAL A 151 -1.66 -18.49 -21.24
C VAL A 151 -1.81 -17.14 -20.53
N LEU A 152 -3.03 -16.61 -20.49
CA LEU A 152 -3.36 -15.36 -19.80
C LEU A 152 -4.31 -15.59 -18.62
N SER A 153 -3.94 -15.10 -17.45
CA SER A 153 -4.75 -15.02 -16.24
C SER A 153 -4.65 -13.62 -15.63
N ASN A 154 -5.35 -13.39 -14.52
CA ASN A 154 -5.28 -12.11 -13.79
C ASN A 154 -3.90 -11.86 -13.13
N VAL A 155 -2.96 -12.80 -13.24
CA VAL A 155 -1.60 -12.72 -12.67
C VAL A 155 -0.52 -13.09 -13.68
N SER A 156 -0.80 -12.99 -14.98
CA SER A 156 0.15 -13.36 -16.04
C SER A 156 1.27 -12.36 -16.27
N TYR A 157 1.12 -11.10 -15.82
CA TYR A 157 2.12 -10.07 -16.05
C TYR A 157 2.92 -9.74 -14.79
N ASP A 158 4.20 -9.46 -14.99
CA ASP A 158 5.15 -9.15 -13.93
C ASP A 158 5.05 -7.69 -13.49
N SER A 159 5.43 -7.44 -12.22
CA SER A 159 5.70 -6.11 -11.70
C SER A 159 7.03 -6.05 -10.96
N GLY A 160 7.58 -4.85 -10.80
CA GLY A 160 8.71 -4.56 -9.91
C GLY A 160 8.31 -4.45 -8.43
N TYR A 161 7.02 -4.49 -8.11
CA TYR A 161 6.55 -4.46 -6.73
C TYR A 161 7.01 -5.69 -5.94
N PHE A 162 6.85 -5.68 -4.61
CA PHE A 162 7.57 -6.61 -3.74
C PHE A 162 7.28 -8.09 -4.04
N ASP A 163 6.05 -8.43 -4.40
CA ASP A 163 5.60 -9.78 -4.74
C ASP A 163 5.81 -10.17 -6.21
N GLY A 164 6.24 -9.22 -7.05
CA GLY A 164 6.66 -9.46 -8.43
C GLY A 164 5.54 -9.63 -9.45
N VAL A 165 4.28 -9.45 -9.04
CA VAL A 165 3.10 -9.68 -9.87
C VAL A 165 2.33 -8.38 -10.08
N LYS A 166 1.83 -8.18 -11.29
CA LYS A 166 0.97 -7.05 -11.61
C LYS A 166 -0.46 -7.34 -11.18
N LEU A 167 -0.99 -6.52 -10.28
CA LEU A 167 -2.39 -6.56 -9.84
C LEU A 167 -3.12 -5.26 -10.19
N GLY A 168 -2.41 -4.22 -10.61
CA GLY A 168 -3.03 -2.98 -11.07
C GLY A 168 -3.77 -3.18 -12.39
N GLY A 169 -4.90 -2.50 -12.55
CA GLY A 169 -5.75 -2.61 -13.73
C GLY A 169 -6.95 -3.53 -13.54
N VAL A 170 -7.72 -3.71 -14.61
CA VAL A 170 -8.97 -4.49 -14.64
C VAL A 170 -8.65 -5.96 -14.86
N ARG A 171 -9.46 -6.83 -14.26
CA ARG A 171 -9.39 -8.29 -14.42
C ARG A 171 -10.03 -8.72 -15.72
N LEU A 172 -9.63 -9.89 -16.22
CA LEU A 172 -10.22 -10.45 -17.44
C LEU A 172 -11.75 -10.60 -17.27
N ASP A 173 -12.51 -10.20 -18.29
CA ASP A 173 -13.93 -10.54 -18.43
C ASP A 173 -14.03 -11.74 -19.37
N VAL A 174 -14.10 -12.93 -18.79
CA VAL A 174 -14.14 -14.19 -19.55
C VAL A 174 -15.40 -14.26 -20.41
N ASN A 175 -16.53 -13.69 -19.96
CA ASN A 175 -17.76 -13.69 -20.75
C ASN A 175 -17.62 -12.81 -22.00
N ALA A 176 -16.94 -11.67 -21.90
CA ALA A 176 -16.65 -10.83 -23.05
C ALA A 176 -15.65 -11.50 -24.01
N ILE A 177 -14.60 -12.12 -23.49
CA ILE A 177 -13.57 -12.78 -24.30
C ILE A 177 -14.13 -14.02 -25.01
N CYS A 178 -14.89 -14.83 -24.29
CA CYS A 178 -15.41 -16.11 -24.76
C CYS A 178 -16.78 -16.02 -25.45
N ASP A 179 -17.32 -14.82 -25.62
CA ASP A 179 -18.55 -14.58 -26.37
C ASP A 179 -18.49 -15.21 -27.77
N LYS A 180 -19.64 -15.57 -28.33
CA LYS A 180 -19.78 -16.25 -29.64
C LYS A 180 -18.99 -17.56 -29.74
N ASP A 181 -18.99 -18.35 -28.67
CA ASP A 181 -18.36 -19.68 -28.60
C ASP A 181 -16.85 -19.67 -28.91
N ARG A 182 -16.17 -18.55 -28.61
CA ARG A 182 -14.72 -18.41 -28.83
C ARG A 182 -13.85 -19.22 -27.87
N CYS A 183 -14.44 -19.80 -26.83
CA CYS A 183 -13.73 -20.62 -25.86
C CYS A 183 -14.41 -21.96 -25.60
N GLN A 184 -13.60 -22.92 -25.17
CA GLN A 184 -14.03 -24.18 -24.59
C GLN A 184 -13.55 -24.24 -23.13
N GLU A 185 -14.46 -24.46 -22.17
CA GLU A 185 -14.08 -24.66 -20.77
C GLU A 185 -13.43 -26.05 -20.59
N ASN A 186 -12.34 -26.08 -19.83
CA ASN A 186 -11.61 -27.31 -19.50
C ASN A 186 -12.07 -27.85 -18.14
N SER A 187 -11.84 -29.14 -17.87
CA SER A 187 -12.26 -29.78 -16.62
C SER A 187 -11.62 -29.21 -15.35
N ASP A 188 -10.52 -28.48 -15.48
CA ASP A 188 -9.79 -27.84 -14.37
C ASP A 188 -10.23 -26.38 -14.11
N GLY A 189 -11.23 -25.88 -14.85
CA GLY A 189 -11.73 -24.50 -14.76
C GLY A 189 -10.92 -23.47 -15.54
N SER A 190 -9.90 -23.89 -16.30
CA SER A 190 -9.27 -23.04 -17.32
C SER A 190 -10.11 -23.01 -18.61
N PHE A 191 -9.80 -22.07 -19.51
CA PHE A 191 -10.45 -21.97 -20.81
C PHE A 191 -9.45 -22.18 -21.94
N THR A 192 -9.86 -22.87 -23.00
CA THR A 192 -9.13 -22.93 -24.26
C THR A 192 -9.76 -21.94 -25.24
N TYR A 193 -9.04 -20.89 -25.61
CA TYR A 193 -9.46 -19.95 -26.65
C TYR A 193 -9.25 -20.56 -28.03
N ILE A 194 -10.35 -20.79 -28.74
CA ILE A 194 -10.36 -21.38 -30.09
C ILE A 194 -10.48 -20.32 -31.20
N GLY A 195 -10.94 -19.12 -30.84
CA GLY A 195 -11.11 -17.99 -31.75
C GLY A 195 -12.30 -18.11 -32.70
N ASP A 196 -12.50 -17.06 -33.50
CA ASP A 196 -13.49 -17.02 -34.58
C ASP A 196 -12.89 -16.44 -35.87
N ASN A 197 -13.73 -16.15 -36.86
CA ASN A 197 -13.28 -15.60 -38.16
C ASN A 197 -12.64 -14.21 -38.04
N GLN A 198 -13.01 -13.43 -37.02
CA GLN A 198 -12.57 -12.05 -36.83
C GLN A 198 -11.40 -11.95 -35.85
N TYR A 199 -11.42 -12.76 -34.78
CA TYR A 199 -10.46 -12.77 -33.70
C TYR A 199 -9.84 -14.15 -33.57
N GLN A 200 -8.77 -14.35 -34.34
CA GLN A 200 -8.17 -15.65 -34.51
C GLN A 200 -7.34 -16.11 -33.31
N THR A 201 -6.78 -15.16 -32.56
CA THR A 201 -5.95 -15.38 -31.37
C THR A 201 -6.51 -14.61 -30.18
N LEU A 202 -6.08 -14.99 -28.97
CA LEU A 202 -6.46 -14.33 -27.72
C LEU A 202 -6.01 -12.86 -27.72
N ARG A 203 -4.87 -12.56 -28.37
CA ARG A 203 -4.41 -11.18 -28.54
C ARG A 203 -5.28 -10.37 -29.49
N ASP A 204 -5.87 -10.99 -30.52
CA ASP A 204 -6.76 -10.30 -31.44
C ASP A 204 -8.04 -9.84 -30.73
N VAL A 205 -8.67 -10.73 -29.94
CA VAL A 205 -9.89 -10.37 -29.21
C VAL A 205 -9.62 -9.32 -28.14
N LEU A 206 -8.45 -9.34 -27.49
CA LEU A 206 -8.07 -8.35 -26.48
C LEU A 206 -7.65 -7.01 -27.09
N ASN A 207 -7.33 -6.94 -28.38
CA ASN A 207 -6.82 -5.70 -28.98
C ASN A 207 -7.94 -4.66 -29.14
N PRO A 208 -7.93 -3.53 -28.41
CA PRO A 208 -9.00 -2.54 -28.45
C PRO A 208 -9.06 -1.76 -29.77
N ASN A 209 -8.04 -1.88 -30.64
CA ASN A 209 -8.04 -1.31 -31.99
C ASN A 209 -8.65 -2.28 -33.03
N LEU A 210 -8.80 -3.57 -32.70
CA LEU A 210 -9.42 -4.58 -33.56
C LEU A 210 -10.82 -4.96 -33.06
N ASN A 211 -11.05 -4.87 -31.75
CA ASN A 211 -12.28 -5.25 -31.10
C ASN A 211 -13.02 -4.04 -30.52
N ASP A 212 -14.14 -3.70 -31.16
CA ASP A 212 -14.99 -2.58 -30.77
C ASP A 212 -16.01 -2.91 -29.67
N ASP A 213 -16.04 -4.14 -29.16
CA ASP A 213 -16.89 -4.51 -28.02
C ASP A 213 -16.56 -3.63 -26.80
N ALA A 214 -17.60 -2.97 -26.26
CA ALA A 214 -17.46 -2.03 -25.16
C ALA A 214 -16.94 -2.71 -23.87
N ARG A 215 -17.26 -3.98 -23.63
CA ARG A 215 -16.73 -4.75 -22.49
C ARG A 215 -15.24 -4.99 -22.66
N ILE A 216 -14.80 -5.26 -23.89
CA ILE A 216 -13.38 -5.48 -24.19
C ILE A 216 -12.58 -4.20 -24.00
N LYS A 217 -13.07 -3.07 -24.55
CA LYS A 217 -12.47 -1.75 -24.30
C LYS A 217 -12.49 -1.37 -22.81
N GLY A 218 -13.56 -1.74 -22.10
CA GLY A 218 -13.72 -1.54 -20.67
C GLY A 218 -12.69 -2.28 -19.80
N MET A 219 -12.04 -3.33 -20.32
CA MET A 219 -10.93 -4.00 -19.61
C MET A 219 -9.63 -3.18 -19.59
N TYR A 220 -9.53 -2.11 -20.38
CA TYR A 220 -8.38 -1.21 -20.36
C TYR A 220 -8.62 -0.05 -19.41
N GLY A 221 -8.57 -0.37 -18.11
CA GLY A 221 -8.70 0.64 -17.05
C GLY A 221 -7.67 1.76 -17.18
N GLN A 222 -8.05 2.97 -16.77
CA GLN A 222 -7.24 4.19 -16.93
C GLN A 222 -5.83 4.06 -16.34
N THR A 223 -5.69 3.32 -15.23
CA THR A 223 -4.43 3.12 -14.52
C THR A 223 -4.11 1.63 -14.44
N GLY A 224 -3.09 1.20 -15.17
CA GLY A 224 -2.66 -0.20 -15.22
C GLY A 224 -3.32 -1.04 -16.31
N GLY A 225 -4.34 -0.55 -17.02
CA GLY A 225 -4.95 -1.26 -18.14
C GLY A 225 -5.57 -2.59 -17.73
N LEU A 226 -5.19 -3.67 -18.42
CA LEU A 226 -5.59 -5.05 -18.14
C LEU A 226 -4.52 -5.75 -17.29
N GLN A 227 -4.91 -6.46 -16.22
CA GLN A 227 -3.98 -7.14 -15.30
C GLN A 227 -3.06 -8.16 -16.01
N ALA A 228 -3.63 -8.90 -16.98
CA ALA A 228 -2.95 -9.98 -17.68
C ALA A 228 -1.77 -9.55 -18.57
N ILE A 229 -1.63 -8.25 -18.87
CA ILE A 229 -0.64 -7.73 -19.82
C ILE A 229 0.06 -6.47 -19.28
N GLN A 230 0.97 -5.91 -20.09
CA GLN A 230 1.72 -4.72 -19.74
C GLN A 230 0.80 -3.56 -19.32
N GLY A 231 1.14 -2.96 -18.18
CA GLY A 231 0.43 -1.82 -17.64
C GLY A 231 0.74 -0.53 -18.36
N GLY A 232 -0.20 0.41 -18.29
CA GLY A 232 -0.06 1.72 -18.90
C GLY A 232 -1.05 2.73 -18.32
N TRP A 233 -0.89 3.97 -18.77
CA TRP A 233 -1.79 5.08 -18.51
C TRP A 233 -2.71 5.27 -19.72
N TYR A 234 -4.01 5.06 -19.53
CA TYR A 234 -5.03 5.07 -20.59
C TYR A 234 -5.99 6.26 -20.40
N PHE A 235 -5.42 7.47 -20.31
CA PHE A 235 -6.19 8.72 -20.16
C PHE A 235 -6.56 9.38 -21.50
N SER A 236 -6.06 8.85 -22.62
CA SER A 236 -6.32 9.33 -23.98
C SER A 236 -6.42 8.13 -24.94
N ASN A 237 -6.77 8.39 -26.21
CA ASN A 237 -6.96 7.34 -27.22
C ASN A 237 -5.71 6.47 -27.46
N GLN A 238 -4.52 6.92 -27.06
CA GLN A 238 -3.28 6.14 -27.12
C GLN A 238 -2.76 5.91 -25.70
N GLY A 239 -2.87 4.67 -25.21
CA GLY A 239 -2.33 4.29 -23.91
C GLY A 239 -0.81 4.40 -23.87
N ILE A 240 -0.26 4.90 -22.76
CA ILE A 240 1.18 5.05 -22.55
C ILE A 240 1.66 3.91 -21.64
N PRO A 241 2.33 2.87 -22.18
CA PRO A 241 2.81 1.75 -21.38
C PRO A 241 3.94 2.19 -20.44
N TYR A 242 3.99 1.63 -19.24
CA TYR A 242 5.10 1.81 -18.32
C TYR A 242 5.93 0.53 -18.20
N LYS A 243 7.21 0.68 -17.83
CA LYS A 243 8.14 -0.44 -17.65
C LYS A 243 7.97 -1.05 -16.27
N ILE A 244 8.21 -2.36 -16.18
CA ILE A 244 8.38 -3.09 -14.91
C ILE A 244 9.43 -2.35 -14.06
N ASN A 245 9.14 -2.20 -12.77
CA ASN A 245 9.95 -1.49 -11.78
C ASN A 245 10.15 0.02 -12.04
N SER A 246 9.35 0.62 -12.92
CA SER A 246 9.30 2.09 -13.02
C SER A 246 8.54 2.70 -11.83
N PHE A 247 8.64 4.01 -11.65
CA PHE A 247 7.81 4.73 -10.67
C PHE A 247 6.31 4.50 -10.93
N SER A 248 5.87 4.55 -12.20
CA SER A 248 4.48 4.29 -12.58
C SER A 248 4.01 2.88 -12.25
N ASP A 249 4.87 1.87 -12.42
CA ASP A 249 4.56 0.49 -12.02
C ASP A 249 4.37 0.41 -10.51
N ASN A 250 5.36 0.85 -9.72
CA ASN A 250 5.30 0.77 -8.27
C ASN A 250 4.14 1.55 -7.65
N ILE A 251 3.81 2.75 -8.16
CA ILE A 251 2.71 3.54 -7.62
C ILE A 251 1.36 2.90 -7.92
N VAL A 252 1.14 2.42 -9.15
CA VAL A 252 -0.13 1.75 -9.50
C VAL A 252 -0.31 0.46 -8.69
N GLU A 253 0.77 -0.29 -8.48
CA GLU A 253 0.73 -1.52 -7.68
C GLU A 253 0.50 -1.30 -6.19
N ALA A 254 0.94 -0.17 -5.64
CA ALA A 254 0.62 0.18 -4.26
C ALA A 254 -0.88 0.43 -4.07
N PHE A 255 -1.57 0.94 -5.10
CA PHE A 255 -3.04 1.04 -5.10
C PHE A 255 -3.72 -0.31 -5.37
N ALA A 256 -3.11 -1.18 -6.17
CA ALA A 256 -3.76 -2.39 -6.68
C ALA A 256 -4.45 -3.25 -5.60
N GLY A 257 -3.80 -3.47 -4.44
CA GLY A 257 -4.41 -4.23 -3.34
C GLY A 257 -5.64 -3.53 -2.75
N PRO A 258 -5.46 -2.39 -2.07
CA PRO A 258 -6.55 -1.64 -1.46
C PRO A 258 -7.66 -1.21 -2.42
N HIS A 259 -7.31 -0.75 -3.62
CA HIS A 259 -8.26 -0.25 -4.63
C HIS A 259 -9.11 -1.38 -5.21
N ASP A 260 -8.51 -2.51 -5.56
CA ASP A 260 -9.26 -3.67 -6.07
C ASP A 260 -10.17 -4.26 -4.98
N LEU A 261 -9.68 -4.40 -3.75
CA LEU A 261 -10.46 -4.95 -2.65
C LEU A 261 -11.66 -4.06 -2.32
N LEU A 262 -11.42 -2.77 -2.02
CA LEU A 262 -12.46 -1.84 -1.55
C LEU A 262 -13.34 -1.29 -2.68
N GLY A 263 -12.83 -1.19 -3.90
CA GLY A 263 -13.58 -0.72 -5.07
C GLY A 263 -14.32 -1.84 -5.81
N GLY A 264 -13.78 -3.07 -5.76
CA GLY A 264 -14.22 -4.21 -6.55
C GLY A 264 -14.77 -5.38 -5.73
N GLN A 265 -13.88 -6.04 -4.97
CA GLN A 265 -14.16 -7.35 -4.38
C GLN A 265 -15.26 -7.32 -3.33
N VAL A 266 -15.23 -6.36 -2.40
CA VAL A 266 -16.21 -6.27 -1.30
C VAL A 266 -17.63 -6.03 -1.80
N TRP A 267 -17.77 -5.55 -3.04
CA TRP A 267 -19.04 -5.27 -3.70
C TRP A 267 -19.52 -6.41 -4.61
N GLY A 268 -18.74 -7.50 -4.74
CA GLY A 268 -19.12 -8.67 -5.54
C GLY A 268 -19.03 -8.44 -7.04
N PHE A 269 -18.13 -7.56 -7.52
CA PHE A 269 -17.94 -7.31 -8.95
C PHE A 269 -17.05 -8.34 -9.67
N TYR A 270 -16.62 -9.37 -8.94
CA TYR A 270 -15.89 -10.50 -9.48
C TYR A 270 -16.67 -11.80 -9.32
N ASP A 271 -16.49 -12.70 -10.28
CA ASP A 271 -17.10 -14.02 -10.23
C ASP A 271 -16.36 -14.97 -9.27
N LYS A 272 -16.82 -16.23 -9.21
CA LYS A 272 -16.25 -17.25 -8.32
C LYS A 272 -14.76 -17.53 -8.59
N ASP A 273 -14.30 -17.27 -9.82
CA ASP A 273 -12.93 -17.51 -10.26
C ASP A 273 -12.08 -16.23 -10.17
N GLY A 274 -12.65 -15.13 -9.66
CA GLY A 274 -11.96 -13.86 -9.48
C GLY A 274 -11.84 -13.04 -10.76
N ASN A 275 -12.60 -13.35 -11.81
CA ASN A 275 -12.68 -12.56 -13.04
C ASN A 275 -13.74 -11.47 -12.93
N THR A 276 -13.70 -10.48 -13.84
CA THR A 276 -14.76 -9.48 -13.95
C THR A 276 -16.10 -10.18 -14.19
N ALA A 277 -17.04 -9.99 -13.26
CA ALA A 277 -18.39 -10.56 -13.40
C ALA A 277 -19.19 -9.80 -14.47
N ALA A 278 -20.13 -10.50 -15.10
CA ALA A 278 -21.11 -9.86 -15.98
C ALA A 278 -21.96 -8.86 -15.17
N LYS A 279 -22.11 -7.65 -15.69
CA LYS A 279 -22.82 -6.55 -15.02
C LYS A 279 -23.96 -6.06 -15.90
N ASP A 280 -25.14 -5.95 -15.32
CA ASP A 280 -26.20 -5.14 -15.90
C ASP A 280 -25.86 -3.64 -15.78
N PRO A 281 -26.57 -2.73 -16.47
CA PRO A 281 -26.26 -1.30 -16.44
C PRO A 281 -26.27 -0.69 -15.03
N ALA A 282 -27.15 -1.17 -14.15
CA ALA A 282 -27.23 -0.67 -12.78
C ALA A 282 -26.01 -1.10 -11.94
N THR A 283 -25.54 -2.33 -12.14
CA THR A 283 -24.35 -2.88 -11.48
C THR A 283 -23.08 -2.27 -12.05
N GLN A 284 -23.05 -1.97 -13.36
CA GLN A 284 -21.95 -1.23 -13.97
C GLN A 284 -21.85 0.18 -13.37
N LEU A 285 -22.96 0.91 -13.26
CA LEU A 285 -22.96 2.23 -12.63
C LEU A 285 -22.45 2.19 -11.18
N ARG A 286 -22.86 1.18 -10.40
CA ARG A 286 -22.35 0.98 -9.03
C ARG A 286 -20.85 0.72 -9.03
N ALA A 287 -20.36 -0.13 -9.92
CA ALA A 287 -18.93 -0.44 -10.04
C ALA A 287 -18.11 0.81 -10.40
N ASP A 288 -18.60 1.65 -11.30
CA ASP A 288 -17.93 2.89 -11.69
C ASP A 288 -17.83 3.86 -10.49
N ILE A 289 -18.91 4.01 -9.72
CA ILE A 289 -18.96 4.86 -8.53
C ILE A 289 -18.01 4.36 -7.45
N THR A 290 -18.08 3.07 -7.07
CA THR A 290 -17.25 2.52 -5.99
C THR A 290 -15.78 2.56 -6.37
N THR A 291 -15.44 2.28 -7.63
CA THR A 291 -14.07 2.33 -8.14
C THR A 291 -13.50 3.76 -8.09
N ALA A 292 -14.31 4.77 -8.45
CA ALA A 292 -13.91 6.17 -8.37
C ALA A 292 -13.72 6.63 -6.92
N VAL A 293 -14.64 6.28 -6.01
CA VAL A 293 -14.57 6.61 -4.58
C VAL A 293 -13.41 5.88 -3.89
N ALA A 294 -13.07 4.67 -4.33
CA ALA A 294 -11.97 3.89 -3.76
C ALA A 294 -10.62 4.60 -3.91
N ILE A 295 -10.39 5.41 -4.94
CA ILE A 295 -9.10 6.10 -5.14
C ILE A 295 -8.74 7.00 -3.95
N PRO A 296 -9.53 8.03 -3.58
CA PRO A 296 -9.20 8.88 -2.44
C PRO A 296 -9.26 8.13 -1.10
N VAL A 297 -10.15 7.13 -0.96
CA VAL A 297 -10.26 6.32 0.27
C VAL A 297 -9.01 5.47 0.50
N THR A 298 -8.41 4.95 -0.56
CA THR A 298 -7.25 4.05 -0.50
C THR A 298 -5.92 4.78 -0.59
N ALA A 299 -5.90 6.06 -0.98
CA ALA A 299 -4.67 6.83 -1.11
C ALA A 299 -3.81 6.83 0.17
N PRO A 300 -4.35 6.97 1.40
CA PRO A 300 -3.53 6.87 2.61
C PRO A 300 -2.87 5.50 2.80
N LEU A 301 -3.54 4.41 2.39
CA LEU A 301 -3.01 3.05 2.44
C LEU A 301 -1.91 2.84 1.40
N ALA A 302 -2.22 3.18 0.15
CA ALA A 302 -1.33 2.98 -1.01
C ALA A 302 -0.08 3.86 -0.96
N LEU A 303 -0.23 5.11 -0.51
CA LEU A 303 0.87 6.07 -0.48
C LEU A 303 1.74 5.96 0.77
N ALA A 304 1.37 5.11 1.74
CA ALA A 304 2.15 4.92 2.96
C ALA A 304 3.61 4.49 2.70
N ASP A 305 3.90 3.90 1.54
CA ASP A 305 5.26 3.55 1.11
C ASP A 305 6.08 4.71 0.54
N PHE A 306 5.39 5.73 0.03
CA PHE A 306 6.02 6.85 -0.68
C PHE A 306 6.13 8.10 0.18
N MET A 307 5.39 8.16 1.29
CA MET A 307 5.43 9.28 2.21
C MET A 307 6.61 9.14 3.19
N SER A 308 7.50 10.15 3.20
CA SER A 308 8.46 10.31 4.29
C SER A 308 7.74 10.79 5.55
N SER A 309 8.27 10.51 6.74
CA SER A 309 7.74 11.08 7.99
C SER A 309 7.68 12.60 7.93
N ASP A 310 8.71 13.22 7.37
CA ASP A 310 8.83 14.67 7.23
C ASP A 310 7.68 15.22 6.36
N PHE A 311 7.30 14.50 5.29
CA PHE A 311 6.18 14.85 4.43
C PHE A 311 4.82 14.67 5.13
N VAL A 312 4.63 13.57 5.88
CA VAL A 312 3.40 13.33 6.67
C VAL A 312 3.24 14.40 7.76
N GLU A 313 4.33 14.76 8.44
CA GLU A 313 4.32 15.79 9.48
C GLU A 313 3.92 17.16 8.91
N ILE A 314 4.41 17.51 7.72
CA ILE A 314 4.00 18.72 7.00
C ILE A 314 2.51 18.66 6.63
N LEU A 315 2.02 17.54 6.09
CA LEU A 315 0.60 17.37 5.75
C LEU A 315 -0.31 17.51 6.97
N MET A 316 0.03 16.87 8.10
CA MET A 316 -0.72 16.96 9.35
C MET A 316 -0.77 18.39 9.90
N LYS A 317 0.33 19.15 9.76
CA LYS A 317 0.37 20.57 10.15
C LYS A 317 -0.44 21.49 9.23
N ILE A 318 -0.62 21.13 7.96
CA ILE A 318 -1.41 21.89 6.99
C ILE A 318 -2.91 21.56 7.08
N GLY A 319 -3.26 20.29 7.32
CA GLY A 319 -4.64 19.81 7.41
C GLY A 319 -5.31 19.99 8.77
N GLY A 320 -4.55 20.41 9.80
CA GLY A 320 -5.01 20.59 11.18
C GLY A 320 -5.50 22.00 11.54
N ASN A 321 -5.99 22.79 10.57
CA ASN A 321 -6.70 24.05 10.82
C ASN A 321 -8.20 23.91 10.53
#